data_AF-Q5YZ68-F1
#
_entry.id   AF-Q5YZ68-F1
#
_cell.length_a   1.000
_cell.length_b   1.000
_cell.length_c   1.000
_cell.angle_alpha   90.00
_cell.angle_beta   90.00
_cell.angle_gamma   90.00
#
_symmetry.space_group_name_H-M   'P 1'
#
loop_
_entity.id
_entity.type
_entity.pdbx_description
1 polymer ?
#
loop_
_entity_poly.entity_id
_entity_poly.type
_entity_poly.pdbx_seq_one_letter_code
_entity_poly.pdbx_strand_id
1 'polypeptide(L)'
;MQDLTSAAGLTDEWDRMVVVFPGTSEATLNSDAGTTGVCWANLPGAYGDDTPHTAYYLFVAGGQPVQAIHWFYPSDRALDFLRPRRSVIHPSTLLTPVHTAGAEPFLRPSTE
;
A
#
# COMPACT_ATOMS: atom_id res chain seq x y z
N MET A 1 20.15 2.00 12.59
CA MET A 1 19.06 2.26 11.64
C MET A 1 18.10 1.08 11.80
N GLN A 2 16.96 1.28 12.42
CA GLN A 2 16.02 0.20 12.76
C GLN A 2 15.13 -0.05 11.53
N ASP A 3 14.87 -1.31 11.22
CA ASP A 3 13.97 -1.68 10.14
C ASP A 3 12.55 -1.25 10.52
N LEU A 4 12.06 -0.21 9.84
CA LEU A 4 10.78 0.46 10.13
C LEU A 4 9.60 -0.50 10.00
N THR A 5 9.73 -1.54 9.18
CA THR A 5 8.69 -2.56 8.97
C THR A 5 8.56 -3.47 10.20
N SER A 6 9.68 -3.94 10.74
CA SER A 6 9.73 -4.73 11.96
C SER A 6 9.25 -3.94 13.18
N ALA A 7 9.69 -2.68 13.32
CA ALA A 7 9.27 -1.81 14.42
C ALA A 7 7.78 -1.45 14.40
N ALA A 8 7.15 -1.47 13.22
CA ALA A 8 5.73 -1.21 13.04
C ALA A 8 4.83 -2.45 13.26
N GLY A 9 5.41 -3.60 13.66
CA GLY A 9 4.64 -4.82 13.90
C GLY A 9 4.23 -5.57 12.62
N LEU A 10 4.83 -5.25 11.47
CA LEU A 10 4.66 -6.02 10.23
C LEU A 10 5.56 -7.27 10.26
N THR A 11 5.41 -8.07 11.31
CA THR A 11 6.33 -9.15 11.73
C THR A 11 6.16 -10.48 11.01
N ASP A 12 5.26 -10.56 10.03
CA ASP A 12 5.05 -11.79 9.27
C ASP A 12 5.90 -11.77 7.98
N GLU A 13 6.28 -12.95 7.50
CA GLU A 13 7.18 -13.17 6.36
C GLU A 13 6.60 -12.72 5.00
N TRP A 14 6.22 -11.45 4.85
CA TRP A 14 5.79 -10.91 3.56
C TRP A 14 7.00 -10.53 2.69
N ASP A 15 6.91 -10.79 1.40
CA ASP A 15 7.93 -10.40 0.40
C ASP A 15 7.54 -9.16 -0.40
N ARG A 16 6.25 -8.82 -0.40
CA ARG A 16 5.72 -7.59 -0.97
C ARG A 16 4.47 -7.10 -0.26
N MET A 17 4.29 -5.79 -0.29
CA MET A 17 3.06 -5.09 0.00
C MET A 17 2.58 -4.43 -1.29
N VAL A 18 1.33 -4.70 -1.67
CA VAL A 18 0.67 -4.09 -2.84
C VAL A 18 -0.29 -3.01 -2.35
N VAL A 19 -0.17 -1.80 -2.89
CA VAL A 19 -1.09 -0.70 -2.64
C VAL A 19 -2.25 -0.80 -3.63
N VAL A 20 -3.41 -1.20 -3.13
CA VAL A 20 -4.65 -1.33 -3.91
C VAL A 20 -5.36 0.02 -3.91
N PHE A 21 -5.04 0.84 -4.91
CA PHE A 21 -5.71 2.12 -5.12
C PHE A 21 -7.15 1.96 -5.64
N PRO A 22 -8.00 3.00 -5.49
CA PRO A 22 -9.25 3.15 -6.21
C PRO A 22 -9.08 2.87 -7.72
N GLY A 23 -9.90 1.97 -8.24
CA GLY A 23 -9.90 1.58 -9.66
C GLY A 23 -8.87 0.52 -10.04
N THR A 24 -8.13 -0.06 -9.10
CA THR A 24 -7.28 -1.23 -9.37
C THR A 24 -8.16 -2.40 -9.85
N SER A 25 -7.85 -2.96 -11.01
CA SER A 25 -8.54 -4.15 -11.55
C SER A 25 -7.98 -5.44 -10.97
N GLU A 26 -8.77 -6.53 -10.99
CA GLU A 26 -8.32 -7.85 -10.54
C GLU A 26 -7.05 -8.32 -11.28
N ALA A 27 -6.98 -8.07 -12.59
CA ALA A 27 -5.82 -8.44 -13.39
C ALA A 27 -4.55 -7.68 -12.95
N THR A 28 -4.68 -6.38 -12.65
CA THR A 28 -3.58 -5.56 -12.14
C THR A 28 -3.15 -6.03 -10.77
N LEU A 29 -4.12 -6.27 -9.87
CA LEU A 29 -3.83 -6.75 -8.52
C LEU A 29 -3.12 -8.10 -8.53
N ASN A 30 -3.60 -9.05 -9.35
CA ASN A 30 -2.95 -10.36 -9.48
C ASN A 30 -1.52 -10.25 -10.02
N SER A 31 -1.31 -9.38 -11.02
CA SER A 31 0.03 -9.11 -11.56
C SER A 31 0.96 -8.53 -10.49
N ASP A 32 0.52 -7.47 -9.79
CA ASP A 32 1.31 -6.79 -8.76
C ASP A 32 1.59 -7.70 -7.55
N ALA A 33 0.60 -8.49 -7.15
CA ALA A 33 0.72 -9.47 -6.06
C ALA A 33 1.54 -10.71 -6.45
N GLY A 34 1.79 -10.95 -7.74
CA GLY A 34 2.41 -12.19 -8.20
C GLY A 34 1.53 -13.41 -7.88
N THR A 35 0.22 -13.22 -7.78
CA THR A 35 -0.77 -14.26 -7.51
C THR A 35 -1.38 -14.73 -8.83
N THR A 36 -1.67 -16.01 -8.95
CA THR A 36 -2.39 -16.57 -10.12
C THR A 36 -3.72 -17.14 -9.69
N GLY A 37 -4.82 -16.61 -10.25
CA GLY A 37 -6.15 -17.19 -10.06
C GLY A 37 -6.86 -16.84 -8.75
N VAL A 38 -6.41 -15.81 -8.03
CA VAL A 38 -7.19 -15.26 -6.92
C VAL A 38 -8.32 -14.40 -7.48
N CYS A 39 -9.55 -14.71 -7.06
CA CYS A 39 -10.74 -13.92 -7.35
C CYS A 39 -10.95 -12.90 -6.24
N TRP A 40 -10.86 -11.62 -6.57
CA TRP A 40 -10.95 -10.53 -5.60
C TRP A 40 -12.35 -9.93 -5.63
N ALA A 41 -13.11 -10.10 -4.55
CA ALA A 41 -14.42 -9.47 -4.41
C ALA A 41 -14.28 -8.05 -3.84
N ASN A 42 -15.22 -7.16 -4.21
CA ASN A 42 -15.39 -5.82 -3.62
C ASN A 42 -14.13 -4.94 -3.69
N LEU A 43 -13.42 -4.97 -4.82
CA LEU A 43 -12.31 -4.05 -5.06
C LEU A 43 -12.80 -2.60 -4.99
N PRO A 44 -11.93 -1.66 -4.55
CA PRO A 44 -12.27 -0.25 -4.52
C PRO A 44 -12.72 0.24 -5.90
N GLY A 45 -13.88 0.92 -5.93
CA GLY A 45 -14.32 1.64 -7.13
C GLY A 45 -13.28 2.67 -7.59
N ALA A 46 -13.36 3.12 -8.84
CA ALA A 46 -12.50 4.17 -9.35
C ALA A 46 -12.63 5.48 -8.54
N TYR A 47 -11.60 6.33 -8.59
CA TYR A 47 -11.69 7.68 -8.05
C TYR A 47 -12.93 8.39 -8.62
N GLY A 48 -13.81 8.84 -7.74
CA GLY A 48 -14.92 9.72 -8.05
C GLY A 48 -14.78 11.03 -7.26
N ASP A 49 -15.18 12.12 -7.88
CA ASP A 49 -14.77 13.49 -7.56
C ASP A 49 -15.11 13.94 -6.12
N ASP A 50 -16.15 13.34 -5.51
CA ASP A 50 -16.69 13.72 -4.19
C ASP A 50 -16.83 12.55 -3.20
N THR A 51 -16.22 11.39 -3.48
CA THR A 51 -16.42 10.19 -2.65
C THR A 51 -15.18 9.90 -1.82
N PRO A 52 -15.34 9.58 -0.52
CA PRO A 52 -14.24 9.05 0.27
C PRO A 52 -13.57 7.87 -0.42
N HIS A 53 -12.25 7.83 -0.36
CA HIS A 53 -11.47 6.84 -1.09
C HIS A 53 -11.07 5.70 -0.15
N THR A 54 -11.59 4.51 -0.43
CA THR A 54 -11.11 3.27 0.18
C THR A 54 -9.92 2.75 -0.60
N ALA A 55 -8.89 2.33 0.12
CA ALA A 55 -7.76 1.63 -0.45
C ALA A 55 -7.21 0.59 0.55
N TYR A 56 -6.37 -0.31 0.06
CA TYR A 56 -5.81 -1.39 0.87
C TYR A 56 -4.30 -1.47 0.73
N TYR A 57 -3.65 -1.89 1.80
CA TYR A 57 -2.32 -2.48 1.77
C TYR A 57 -2.48 -4.00 1.84
N LEU A 58 -2.16 -4.68 0.75
CA LEU A 58 -2.20 -6.13 0.64
C LEU A 58 -0.80 -6.70 0.82
N PHE A 59 -0.57 -7.44 1.91
CA PHE A 59 0.67 -8.13 2.16
C PHE A 59 0.61 -9.53 1.55
N VAL A 60 1.70 -9.92 0.89
CA VAL A 60 1.82 -11.19 0.16
C VAL A 60 3.14 -11.86 0.53
N ALA A 61 3.09 -13.18 0.70
CA ALA A 61 4.23 -14.05 0.96
C ALA A 61 4.22 -15.22 -0.02
N GLY A 62 5.26 -15.39 -0.84
CA GLY A 62 5.37 -16.48 -1.81
C GLY A 62 4.21 -16.52 -2.82
N GLY A 63 3.65 -15.36 -3.18
CA GLY A 63 2.47 -15.28 -4.05
C GLY A 63 1.16 -15.70 -3.36
N GLN A 64 1.13 -15.77 -2.02
CA GLN A 64 -0.09 -15.98 -1.23
C GLN A 64 -0.44 -14.72 -0.43
N PRO A 65 -1.68 -14.21 -0.52
CA PRO A 65 -2.14 -13.11 0.32
C PRO A 65 -2.13 -13.51 1.80
N VAL A 66 -1.46 -12.74 2.66
CA VAL A 66 -1.36 -13.06 4.10
C VAL A 66 -2.13 -12.08 4.98
N GLN A 67 -2.21 -10.82 4.57
CA GLN A 67 -2.93 -9.79 5.33
C GLN A 67 -3.39 -8.66 4.41
N ALA A 68 -4.51 -8.02 4.76
CA ALA A 68 -4.93 -6.77 4.15
C ALA A 68 -5.23 -5.73 5.25
N ILE A 69 -4.75 -4.50 5.05
CA ILE A 69 -5.06 -3.35 5.91
C ILE A 69 -5.85 -2.34 5.08
N HIS A 70 -7.08 -2.09 5.50
CA HIS A 70 -7.95 -1.08 4.91
C HIS A 70 -7.60 0.31 5.45
N TRP A 71 -7.64 1.32 4.58
CA TRP A 71 -7.63 2.72 4.98
C TRP A 71 -8.61 3.55 4.15
N PHE A 72 -9.12 4.62 4.76
CA PHE A 72 -10.15 5.49 4.24
C PHE A 72 -9.70 6.95 4.22
N TYR A 73 -9.55 7.55 3.04
CA TYR A 73 -9.33 8.99 2.93
C TYR A 73 -10.67 9.74 3.00
N PRO A 74 -10.79 10.85 3.75
CA PRO A 74 -9.70 11.61 4.38
C PRO A 74 -9.44 11.30 5.87
N SER A 75 -10.11 10.31 6.49
CA SER A 75 -10.02 10.11 7.94
C SER A 75 -8.75 9.39 8.39
N ASP A 76 -8.24 8.47 7.57
CA ASP A 76 -7.13 7.60 7.92
C ASP A 76 -5.83 8.14 7.36
N ARG A 77 -4.75 7.98 8.14
CA ARG A 77 -3.42 8.36 7.71
C ARG A 77 -2.80 7.28 6.84
N ALA A 78 -2.84 7.51 5.53
CA ALA A 78 -2.17 6.66 4.55
C ALA A 78 -0.67 6.99 4.42
N LEU A 79 0.14 5.98 4.11
CA LEU A 79 1.49 6.14 3.60
C LEU A 79 1.44 6.76 2.18
N ASP A 80 2.32 7.72 1.88
CA ASP A 80 2.33 8.41 0.59
C ASP A 80 3.09 7.60 -0.46
N PHE A 81 2.37 6.70 -1.13
CA PHE A 81 2.83 5.96 -2.29
C PHE A 81 2.32 6.54 -3.62
N LEU A 82 1.75 7.75 -3.61
CA LEU A 82 1.27 8.42 -4.82
C LEU A 82 2.37 9.26 -5.48
N ARG A 83 3.41 9.62 -4.72
CA ARG A 83 4.47 10.54 -5.17
C ARG A 83 5.87 10.02 -4.79
N PRO A 84 6.60 9.31 -5.67
CA PRO A 84 6.14 8.79 -6.95
C PRO A 84 5.10 7.68 -6.76
N ARG A 85 4.25 7.47 -7.77
CA ARG A 85 3.25 6.40 -7.71
C ARG A 85 3.95 5.04 -7.70
N ARG A 86 3.80 4.29 -6.62
CA ARG A 86 4.28 2.91 -6.47
C ARG A 86 3.16 2.02 -5.98
N SER A 87 2.85 0.97 -6.76
CA SER A 87 1.84 -0.02 -6.39
C SER A 87 2.44 -1.24 -5.68
N VAL A 88 3.74 -1.49 -5.82
CA VAL A 88 4.43 -2.64 -5.20
C VAL A 88 5.59 -2.12 -4.34
N ILE A 89 5.63 -2.58 -3.09
CA ILE A 89 6.59 -2.17 -2.06
C ILE A 89 7.23 -3.43 -1.49
N HIS A 90 8.56 -3.47 -1.46
CA HIS A 90 9.33 -4.57 -0.87
C HIS A 90 9.81 -4.22 0.55
N PRO A 91 10.14 -5.20 1.40
CA PRO A 91 10.73 -4.94 2.73
C PRO A 91 11.98 -4.06 2.68
N SER A 92 12.77 -4.15 1.61
CA SER A 92 13.95 -3.32 1.37
C SER A 92 13.63 -1.87 0.95
N THR A 93 12.36 -1.51 0.78
CA THR A 93 11.98 -0.16 0.36
C THR A 93 12.24 0.84 1.48
N LEU A 94 13.20 1.72 1.28
CA LEU A 94 13.50 2.78 2.24
C LEU A 94 12.42 3.85 2.23
N LEU A 95 11.82 4.10 3.39
CA LEU A 95 10.89 5.20 3.60
C LEU A 95 11.61 6.37 4.27
N THR A 96 11.40 7.58 3.73
CA THR A 96 11.94 8.82 4.29
C THR A 96 10.82 9.65 4.92
N PRO A 97 11.05 10.24 6.10
CA PRO A 97 10.16 11.25 6.65
C PRO A 97 10.10 12.48 5.75
N VAL A 98 8.90 12.95 5.45
CA VAL A 98 8.67 14.20 4.75
C VAL A 98 8.20 15.24 5.75
N HIS A 99 8.95 16.35 5.82
CA HIS A 99 8.63 17.49 6.67
C HIS A 99 8.15 18.65 5.79
N THR A 100 6.86 18.98 5.88
CA THR A 100 6.29 20.16 5.22
C THR A 100 5.67 21.06 6.27
N ALA A 101 6.03 22.35 6.27
CA ALA A 101 5.48 23.30 7.22
C ALA A 101 3.95 23.38 7.10
N GLY A 102 3.24 23.21 8.21
CA GLY A 102 1.78 23.20 8.26
C GLY A 102 1.10 21.89 7.85
N ALA A 103 1.88 20.84 7.49
CA ALA A 103 1.35 19.50 7.27
C ALA A 103 1.74 18.55 8.41
N GLU A 104 0.92 17.55 8.64
CA GLU A 104 1.28 16.44 9.54
C GLU A 104 2.48 15.66 8.97
N PRO A 105 3.33 15.07 9.82
CA PRO A 105 4.45 14.25 9.34
C PRO A 105 3.94 12.97 8.66
N PHE A 106 4.53 12.62 7.53
CA PHE A 106 4.25 11.36 6.81
C PHE A 106 5.53 10.75 6.24
N LEU A 107 5.45 9.47 5.88
CA LEU A 107 6.54 8.72 5.26
C LEU A 107 6.28 8.55 3.76
N ARG A 108 7.35 8.59 2.96
CA ARG A 108 7.31 8.42 1.51
C ARG A 108 8.45 7.50 1.05
N PRO A 109 8.28 6.70 -0.03
CA PRO A 109 9.39 5.98 -0.64
C PRO A 109 10.52 6.92 -1.06
N SER A 110 11.74 6.53 -0.72
CA SER A 110 12.92 7.18 -1.24
C SER A 110 12.99 6.96 -2.76
N THR A 111 13.28 8.02 -3.49
CA THR A 111 13.77 7.91 -4.87
C THR A 111 15.20 7.41 -4.79
N GLU A 112 15.49 6.26 -5.41
CA GLU A 112 16.88 5.93 -5.76
C GLU A 112 17.43 6.93 -6.77
#